data_AF-A0A1A9R486-F1
#
_entry.id   AF-A0A1A9R486-F1
#
_cell.length_a   1.000
_cell.length_b   1.000
_cell.length_c   1.000
_cell.angle_alpha   90.00
_cell.angle_beta   90.00
_cell.angle_gamma   90.00
#
_symmetry.space_group_name_H-M   'P 1'
#
loop_
_entity.id
_entity.type
_entity.pdbx_description
1 polymer ?
#
loop_
_entity_poly.entity_id
_entity_poly.type
_entity_poly.pdbx_seq_one_letter_code
_entity_poly.pdbx_strand_id
1 'polypeptide(L)'
;MSIVFCNIGWMKNYDGIQGDAIQRGGSYNKDSVGHEVCNFTHCRGKIYGYVQPTGRISVERLGAPKGAEQADGVTVVWTAGPDTGGTAIVGWYTNAKVFRDLQDIPSPCKKHRDNKISEYRIVASADNAHLIPAEERDFLIPRRVKGGIGQSNVWYADKPESAALVADVIKYIQSGTRTSRLPDVDTETTASEGNPRLVAHLRRERSPSLVEKKKKSVLAANGKLCCEACEFDFEATYGKSGYGFCEVHHLKPISQMDKGEVTTLADLAVVCSNCHRIIHRIDPMPSIEQFRRIITPKS
;
A
#
# COMPACT_ATOMS: atom_id res chain seq x y z
N MET A 1 -14.48 -16.51 -4.69
CA MET A 1 -13.06 -16.47 -4.28
C MET A 1 -13.04 -16.18 -2.79
N SER A 2 -12.49 -17.09 -1.97
CA SER A 2 -12.44 -16.90 -0.52
C SER A 2 -11.29 -15.96 -0.14
N ILE A 3 -11.53 -15.02 0.76
CA ILE A 3 -10.56 -14.02 1.19
C ILE A 3 -10.56 -13.88 2.70
N VAL A 4 -9.39 -13.63 3.29
CA VAL A 4 -9.24 -13.32 4.71
C VAL A 4 -8.17 -12.27 4.91
N PHE A 5 -8.40 -11.36 5.84
CA PHE A 5 -7.48 -10.30 6.21
C PHE A 5 -6.82 -10.64 7.54
N CYS A 6 -5.49 -10.58 7.56
CA CYS A 6 -4.66 -10.85 8.73
C CYS A 6 -3.91 -9.58 9.12
N ASN A 7 -4.17 -9.07 10.32
CA ASN A 7 -3.47 -7.92 10.87
C ASN A 7 -2.23 -8.35 11.65
N ILE A 8 -1.10 -7.77 11.30
CA ILE A 8 0.23 -8.05 11.84
C ILE A 8 0.95 -6.74 12.18
N GLY A 9 2.09 -6.82 12.87
CA GLY A 9 2.96 -5.67 13.14
C GLY A 9 3.60 -5.13 11.86
N TRP A 10 3.87 -3.82 11.82
CA TRP A 10 4.50 -3.17 10.66
C TRP A 10 5.99 -3.50 10.57
N MET A 11 6.42 -4.11 9.46
CA MET A 11 7.82 -4.44 9.19
C MET A 11 8.16 -4.21 7.72
N LYS A 12 9.42 -3.94 7.36
CA LYS A 12 9.77 -3.65 5.97
C LYS A 12 9.74 -4.91 5.10
N ASN A 13 10.34 -6.00 5.56
CA ASN A 13 10.59 -7.17 4.71
C ASN A 13 9.89 -8.44 5.19
N TYR A 14 9.57 -8.58 6.48
CA TYR A 14 9.01 -9.83 7.04
C TYR A 14 9.84 -11.07 6.65
N ASP A 15 11.16 -10.88 6.52
CA ASP A 15 12.14 -11.85 6.06
C ASP A 15 13.30 -11.99 7.08
N GLY A 16 12.92 -12.02 8.36
CA GLY A 16 13.80 -12.08 9.53
C GLY A 16 14.07 -10.70 10.18
N ILE A 17 14.42 -10.72 11.47
CA ILE A 17 14.58 -9.50 12.28
C ILE A 17 15.84 -8.69 11.94
N GLN A 18 16.92 -9.34 11.47
CA GLN A 18 18.22 -8.68 11.27
C GLN A 18 18.24 -7.60 10.19
N GLY A 19 17.31 -7.63 9.22
CA GLY A 19 17.19 -6.62 8.15
C GLY A 19 16.17 -5.50 8.42
N ASP A 20 15.25 -5.71 9.37
CA ASP A 20 14.12 -4.81 9.64
C ASP A 20 14.31 -3.93 10.90
N ALA A 21 15.43 -4.10 11.61
CA ALA A 21 15.63 -3.54 12.95
C ALA A 21 16.12 -2.07 13.03
N ILE A 22 16.18 -1.29 11.94
CA ILE A 22 16.75 0.08 12.01
C ILE A 22 15.77 1.16 11.50
N GLN A 23 15.10 1.80 12.46
CA GLN A 23 15.02 3.26 12.61
C GLN A 23 14.59 3.64 14.05
N ARG A 24 15.56 4.13 14.84
CA ARG A 24 15.42 4.94 16.06
C ARG A 24 14.36 4.52 17.11
N GLY A 25 14.81 3.71 18.06
CA GLY A 25 14.78 4.02 19.49
C GLY A 25 13.50 4.59 20.11
N GLY A 26 12.52 3.72 20.33
CA GLY A 26 11.61 3.80 21.48
C GLY A 26 11.74 2.48 22.26
N SER A 27 11.98 2.55 23.56
CA SER A 27 12.25 1.42 24.46
C SER A 27 11.03 0.52 24.75
N TYR A 28 10.12 0.35 23.78
CA TYR A 28 8.80 -0.28 24.01
C TYR A 28 8.46 -1.51 23.16
N ASN A 29 9.33 -2.03 22.29
CA ASN A 29 9.01 -3.20 21.45
C ASN A 29 10.11 -4.27 21.43
N LYS A 30 10.72 -4.61 22.57
CA LYS A 30 11.64 -5.77 22.63
C LYS A 30 10.92 -7.12 22.72
N ASP A 31 9.66 -7.14 23.16
CA ASP A 31 8.91 -8.38 23.44
C ASP A 31 7.74 -8.67 22.50
N SER A 32 7.43 -7.77 21.54
CA SER A 32 6.25 -7.90 20.66
C SER A 32 6.57 -8.22 19.20
N VAL A 33 7.83 -8.48 18.86
CA VAL A 33 8.25 -8.87 17.50
C VAL A 33 8.13 -10.39 17.35
N GLY A 34 6.90 -10.89 17.50
CA GLY A 34 6.61 -12.15 18.20
C GLY A 34 6.15 -13.34 17.35
N HIS A 35 6.55 -13.47 16.09
CA HIS A 35 6.58 -14.70 15.23
C HIS A 35 6.28 -14.39 13.75
N GLU A 36 5.65 -13.25 13.47
CA GLU A 36 5.30 -12.78 12.12
C GLU A 36 6.49 -12.29 11.29
N VAL A 37 7.68 -12.21 11.90
CA VAL A 37 8.92 -11.71 11.29
C VAL A 37 9.39 -12.49 10.07
N CYS A 38 8.88 -13.70 9.88
CA CYS A 38 9.21 -14.58 8.76
C CYS A 38 8.04 -14.82 7.80
N ASN A 39 6.95 -14.04 7.88
CA ASN A 39 5.77 -14.27 7.04
C ASN A 39 6.12 -14.26 5.53
N PHE A 40 7.10 -13.48 5.09
CA PHE A 40 7.53 -13.46 3.68
C PHE A 40 8.91 -14.10 3.49
N THR A 41 9.36 -14.95 4.41
CA THR A 41 10.61 -15.72 4.27
C THR A 41 10.44 -16.87 3.30
N HIS A 42 11.20 -16.84 2.20
CA HIS A 42 11.24 -17.94 1.23
C HIS A 42 11.98 -19.15 1.82
N CYS A 43 11.27 -20.26 1.97
CA CYS A 43 11.80 -21.49 2.54
C CYS A 43 11.42 -22.68 1.65
N ARG A 44 12.36 -23.12 0.81
CA ARG A 44 12.21 -24.31 -0.07
C ARG A 44 10.95 -24.24 -0.95
N GLY A 45 10.74 -23.10 -1.61
CA GLY A 45 9.59 -22.87 -2.50
C GLY A 45 8.26 -22.60 -1.78
N LYS A 46 8.27 -22.51 -0.44
CA LYS A 46 7.09 -22.17 0.36
C LYS A 46 7.35 -20.96 1.23
N ILE A 47 6.27 -20.32 1.63
CA ILE A 47 6.22 -19.28 2.64
C ILE A 47 5.25 -19.69 3.74
N TYR A 48 5.57 -19.33 4.99
CA TYR A 48 4.85 -19.76 6.17
C TYR A 48 4.41 -18.52 6.95
N GLY A 49 3.11 -18.25 6.91
CA GLY A 49 2.48 -17.11 7.58
C GLY A 49 2.01 -17.45 8.99
N TYR A 50 2.37 -16.58 9.92
CA TYR A 50 1.89 -16.57 11.29
C TYR A 50 0.95 -15.38 11.51
N VAL A 51 -0.18 -15.65 12.17
CA VAL A 51 -1.10 -14.65 12.71
C VAL A 51 -1.69 -15.20 14.00
N GLN A 52 -1.88 -14.36 15.02
CA GLN A 52 -2.51 -14.74 16.28
C GLN A 52 -3.95 -14.18 16.37
N PRO A 53 -4.99 -14.97 16.03
CA PRO A 53 -6.37 -14.62 16.29
C PRO A 53 -6.69 -14.65 17.80
N THR A 54 -7.75 -13.95 18.20
CA THR A 54 -8.30 -13.99 19.57
C THR A 54 -8.92 -15.36 19.92
N GLY A 55 -9.17 -16.21 18.93
CA GLY A 55 -9.72 -17.56 19.07
C GLY A 55 -9.16 -18.50 18.00
N ARG A 56 -9.96 -19.45 17.50
CA ARG A 56 -9.59 -20.29 16.34
C ARG A 56 -9.98 -19.63 15.02
N ILE A 57 -9.27 -19.95 13.94
CA ILE A 57 -9.69 -19.55 12.59
C ILE A 57 -10.87 -20.44 12.16
N SER A 58 -11.99 -19.81 11.83
CA SER A 58 -13.20 -20.44 11.30
C SER A 58 -13.01 -20.72 9.81
N VAL A 59 -12.36 -21.83 9.48
CA VAL A 59 -12.10 -22.24 8.09
C VAL A 59 -13.39 -22.47 7.28
N GLU A 60 -14.52 -22.72 7.94
CA GLU A 60 -15.83 -22.80 7.29
C GLU A 60 -16.25 -21.48 6.63
N ARG A 61 -15.90 -20.35 7.25
CA ARG A 61 -16.15 -19.02 6.67
C ARG A 61 -15.27 -18.74 5.45
N LEU A 62 -14.26 -19.57 5.23
CA LEU A 62 -13.37 -19.54 4.08
C LEU A 62 -13.78 -20.56 3.01
N GLY A 63 -14.92 -21.24 3.18
CA GLY A 63 -15.46 -22.21 2.22
C GLY A 63 -15.11 -23.67 2.51
N ALA A 64 -14.47 -23.98 3.65
CA ALA A 64 -14.24 -25.37 4.05
C ALA A 64 -15.52 -26.04 4.56
N PRO A 65 -15.66 -27.37 4.45
CA PRO A 65 -16.79 -28.09 5.01
C PRO A 65 -16.78 -28.02 6.55
N LYS A 66 -17.96 -28.20 7.16
CA LYS A 66 -18.12 -28.19 8.62
C LYS A 66 -17.22 -29.25 9.26
N GLY A 67 -16.41 -28.84 10.24
CA GLY A 67 -15.47 -29.74 10.92
C GLY A 67 -14.15 -29.97 10.19
N ALA A 68 -13.88 -29.23 9.10
CA ALA A 68 -12.56 -29.25 8.47
C ALA A 68 -11.50 -28.58 9.37
N GLU A 69 -10.26 -29.05 9.26
CA GLU A 69 -9.11 -28.47 9.96
C GLU A 69 -8.38 -27.39 9.14
N GLN A 70 -8.69 -27.29 7.84
CA GLN A 70 -8.07 -26.34 6.92
C GLN A 70 -9.06 -25.87 5.84
N ALA A 71 -8.77 -24.70 5.25
CA ALA A 71 -9.35 -24.22 4.00
C ALA A 71 -8.26 -24.09 2.93
N ASP A 72 -8.56 -24.55 1.72
CA ASP A 72 -7.68 -24.49 0.55
C ASP A 72 -8.14 -23.39 -0.42
N GLY A 73 -7.23 -22.87 -1.25
CA GLY A 73 -7.57 -21.88 -2.28
C GLY A 73 -7.93 -20.49 -1.76
N VAL A 74 -7.48 -20.15 -0.54
CA VAL A 74 -7.83 -18.88 0.12
C VAL A 74 -6.86 -17.78 -0.30
N THR A 75 -7.38 -16.58 -0.55
CA THR A 75 -6.55 -15.37 -0.69
C THR A 75 -6.37 -14.74 0.68
N VAL A 76 -5.13 -14.69 1.16
CA VAL A 76 -4.79 -14.11 2.47
C VAL A 76 -4.20 -12.74 2.23
N VAL A 77 -4.83 -11.71 2.78
CA VAL A 77 -4.36 -10.33 2.69
C VAL A 77 -3.74 -9.92 4.02
N TRP A 78 -2.46 -9.59 3.99
CA TRP A 78 -1.73 -9.13 5.16
C TRP A 78 -1.91 -7.63 5.30
N THR A 79 -2.19 -7.18 6.51
CA THR A 79 -2.40 -5.77 6.83
C THR A 79 -1.60 -5.37 8.07
N ALA A 80 -1.11 -4.14 8.11
CA ALA A 80 -0.40 -3.60 9.26
C ALA A 80 -0.59 -2.08 9.33
N GLY A 81 -0.58 -1.52 10.54
CA GLY A 81 -0.63 -0.08 10.75
C GLY A 81 0.78 0.50 10.94
N PRO A 82 1.19 1.54 10.20
CA PRO A 82 2.39 2.28 10.54
C PRO A 82 2.18 3.06 11.85
N ASP A 83 3.27 3.45 12.52
CA ASP A 83 3.22 4.23 13.77
C ASP A 83 2.44 5.56 13.63
N THR A 84 2.33 6.08 12.41
CA THR A 84 1.58 7.29 12.07
C THR A 84 0.06 7.10 12.04
N GLY A 85 -0.43 5.88 12.28
CA GLY A 85 -1.85 5.53 12.29
C GLY A 85 -2.38 5.00 10.96
N GLY A 86 -3.51 4.28 11.04
CA GLY A 86 -4.15 3.60 9.91
C GLY A 86 -3.83 2.11 9.84
N THR A 87 -4.27 1.45 8.77
CA THR A 87 -3.94 0.04 8.49
C THR A 87 -3.85 -0.12 6.99
N ALA A 88 -2.65 -0.41 6.49
CA ALA A 88 -2.42 -0.63 5.07
C ALA A 88 -2.36 -2.12 4.76
N ILE A 89 -2.68 -2.49 3.52
CA ILE A 89 -2.29 -3.78 2.97
C ILE A 89 -0.77 -3.79 2.83
N VAL A 90 -0.11 -4.82 3.37
CA VAL A 90 1.35 -4.99 3.28
C VAL A 90 1.76 -6.01 2.24
N GLY A 91 0.84 -6.89 1.86
CA GLY A 91 1.08 -7.95 0.91
C GLY A 91 -0.06 -8.97 0.95
N TRP A 92 0.07 -10.03 0.17
CA TRP A 92 -0.93 -11.07 0.10
C TRP A 92 -0.33 -12.41 -0.33
N TYR A 93 -1.04 -13.48 -0.01
CA TYR A 93 -0.82 -14.81 -0.58
C TYR A 93 -2.05 -15.20 -1.39
N THR A 94 -1.86 -15.62 -2.63
CA THR A 94 -2.91 -16.23 -3.44
C THR A 94 -2.88 -17.75 -3.31
N ASN A 95 -4.03 -18.41 -3.50
CA ASN A 95 -4.15 -19.87 -3.44
C ASN A 95 -3.47 -20.50 -2.20
N ALA A 96 -3.65 -19.87 -1.03
CA ALA A 96 -3.05 -20.30 0.22
C ALA A 96 -3.92 -21.35 0.91
N LYS A 97 -3.27 -22.14 1.76
CA LYS A 97 -3.93 -23.04 2.71
C LYS A 97 -3.91 -22.40 4.09
N VAL A 98 -5.08 -22.30 4.71
CA VAL A 98 -5.28 -21.70 6.04
C VAL A 98 -5.74 -22.78 7.01
N PHE A 99 -5.04 -22.94 8.11
CA PHE A 99 -5.32 -23.92 9.15
C PHE A 99 -6.10 -23.30 10.32
N ARG A 100 -7.00 -24.10 10.91
CA ARG A 100 -7.75 -23.74 12.11
C ARG A 100 -6.82 -23.53 13.31
N ASP A 101 -5.93 -24.49 13.52
CA ASP A 101 -4.98 -24.55 14.63
C ASP A 101 -3.52 -24.40 14.12
N LEU A 102 -2.59 -24.09 15.03
CA LEU A 102 -1.17 -23.94 14.71
C LEU A 102 -0.58 -25.26 14.18
N GLN A 103 0.32 -25.14 13.21
CA GLN A 103 1.03 -26.24 12.58
C GLN A 103 2.54 -26.03 12.74
N ASP A 104 3.30 -27.11 12.87
CA ASP A 104 4.76 -27.06 12.87
C ASP A 104 5.32 -26.97 11.45
N ILE A 105 6.28 -26.07 11.24
CA ILE A 105 7.04 -25.95 10.00
C ILE A 105 7.86 -27.25 9.82
N PRO A 106 7.58 -28.10 8.82
CA PRO A 106 8.18 -29.44 8.74
C PRO A 106 9.70 -29.41 8.57
N SER A 107 10.22 -28.37 7.91
CA SER A 107 11.65 -28.16 7.77
C SER A 107 11.93 -26.65 7.76
N PRO A 108 12.21 -26.03 8.92
CA PRO A 108 12.53 -24.61 8.96
C PRO A 108 13.83 -24.32 8.20
N CYS A 109 13.91 -23.18 7.52
CA CYS A 109 15.17 -22.72 6.90
C CYS A 109 16.08 -22.06 7.94
N LYS A 110 17.26 -21.61 7.50
CA LYS A 110 18.19 -20.88 8.37
C LYS A 110 17.52 -19.66 9.02
N LYS A 111 16.82 -18.83 8.26
CA LYS A 111 16.13 -17.64 8.78
C LYS A 111 15.07 -17.98 9.83
N HIS A 112 14.27 -19.02 9.61
CA HIS A 112 13.32 -19.50 10.62
C HIS A 112 14.02 -19.90 11.92
N ARG A 113 15.10 -20.70 11.84
CA ARG A 113 15.86 -21.11 13.02
C ARG A 113 16.50 -19.93 13.75
N ASP A 114 17.13 -19.03 13.00
CA ASP A 114 17.80 -17.84 13.56
C ASP A 114 16.80 -16.92 14.29
N ASN A 115 15.54 -16.90 13.86
CA ASN A 115 14.46 -16.13 14.47
C ASN A 115 13.55 -16.96 15.40
N LYS A 116 13.92 -18.22 15.71
CA LYS A 116 13.16 -19.16 16.56
C LYS A 116 11.70 -19.38 16.11
N ILE A 117 11.47 -19.35 14.80
CA ILE A 117 10.15 -19.59 14.20
C ILE A 117 10.03 -21.08 13.85
N SER A 118 9.08 -21.76 14.48
CA SER A 118 8.79 -23.17 14.24
C SER A 118 7.33 -23.43 13.86
N GLU A 119 6.44 -22.46 13.98
CA GLU A 119 4.99 -22.65 13.82
C GLU A 119 4.39 -21.71 12.78
N TYR A 120 3.27 -22.11 12.18
CA TYR A 120 2.52 -21.32 11.22
C TYR A 120 1.03 -21.66 11.23
N ARG A 121 0.20 -20.78 10.65
CA ARG A 121 -1.23 -21.06 10.38
C ARG A 121 -1.59 -21.00 8.91
N ILE A 122 -0.72 -20.40 8.10
CA ILE A 122 -0.99 -20.13 6.69
C ILE A 122 0.22 -20.57 5.89
N VAL A 123 0.02 -21.31 4.80
CA VAL A 123 1.09 -21.70 3.89
C VAL A 123 0.67 -21.48 2.45
N ALA A 124 1.61 -21.00 1.63
CA ALA A 124 1.43 -20.87 0.19
C ALA A 124 2.74 -21.21 -0.54
N SER A 125 2.64 -21.38 -1.86
CA SER A 125 3.82 -21.33 -2.72
C SER A 125 4.46 -19.95 -2.59
N ALA A 126 5.79 -19.91 -2.59
CA ALA A 126 6.53 -18.66 -2.63
C ALA A 126 6.17 -17.80 -3.85
N ASP A 127 5.85 -18.43 -4.99
CA ASP A 127 5.45 -17.73 -6.21
C ASP A 127 4.06 -17.08 -6.12
N ASN A 128 3.25 -17.52 -5.15
CA ASN A 128 1.94 -16.95 -4.87
C ASN A 128 1.98 -15.89 -3.76
N ALA A 129 3.17 -15.59 -3.25
CA ALA A 129 3.40 -14.56 -2.25
C ALA A 129 3.77 -13.25 -2.93
N HIS A 130 3.14 -12.16 -2.50
CA HIS A 130 3.52 -10.84 -2.93
C HIS A 130 3.63 -9.92 -1.72
N LEU A 131 4.86 -9.45 -1.45
CA LEU A 131 5.10 -8.40 -0.47
C LEU A 131 5.15 -7.05 -1.18
N ILE A 132 4.38 -6.10 -0.67
CA ILE A 132 4.42 -4.71 -1.13
C ILE A 132 5.58 -4.02 -0.40
N PRO A 133 6.51 -3.36 -1.12
CA PRO A 133 7.55 -2.53 -0.51
C PRO A 133 6.95 -1.52 0.46
N ALA A 134 7.62 -1.25 1.58
CA ALA A 134 7.04 -0.44 2.67
C ALA A 134 6.57 0.95 2.22
N GLU A 135 7.26 1.52 1.24
CA GLU A 135 6.98 2.78 0.55
C GLU A 135 5.73 2.75 -0.34
N GLU A 136 5.29 1.57 -0.80
CA GLU A 136 4.15 1.36 -1.70
C GLU A 136 2.88 0.93 -0.97
N ARG A 137 2.94 0.72 0.35
CA ARG A 137 1.81 0.26 1.19
C ARG A 137 0.84 1.39 1.50
N ASP A 138 0.05 1.77 0.51
CA ASP A 138 -0.84 2.93 0.57
C ASP A 138 -2.33 2.58 0.45
N PHE A 139 -2.65 1.31 0.24
CA PHE A 139 -4.02 0.81 0.27
C PHE A 139 -4.45 0.69 1.74
N LEU A 140 -5.13 1.73 2.24
CA LEU A 140 -5.63 1.74 3.60
C LEU A 140 -6.97 1.01 3.73
N ILE A 141 -7.04 0.09 4.68
CA ILE A 141 -8.27 -0.55 5.14
C ILE A 141 -8.88 0.32 6.25
N PRO A 142 -10.12 0.80 6.08
CA PRO A 142 -10.78 1.61 7.10
C PRO A 142 -11.02 0.80 8.39
N ARG A 143 -10.66 1.40 9.54
CA ARG A 143 -10.94 0.86 10.88
C ARG A 143 -12.09 1.62 11.55
N ARG A 144 -12.75 0.96 12.52
CA ARG A 144 -13.84 1.52 13.34
C ARG A 144 -15.01 2.08 12.52
N VAL A 145 -15.23 1.52 11.33
CA VAL A 145 -16.42 1.75 10.51
C VAL A 145 -17.28 0.49 10.50
N LYS A 146 -18.58 0.63 10.26
CA LYS A 146 -19.48 -0.51 10.08
C LYS A 146 -18.97 -1.36 8.90
N GLY A 147 -18.64 -2.61 9.15
CA GLY A 147 -18.04 -3.50 8.14
C GLY A 147 -16.52 -3.37 7.95
N GLY A 148 -15.77 -2.71 8.85
CA GLY A 148 -14.30 -2.70 8.85
C GLY A 148 -13.65 -3.75 9.77
N ILE A 149 -12.31 -3.74 9.85
CA ILE A 149 -11.54 -4.63 10.72
C ILE A 149 -11.93 -4.43 12.20
N GLY A 150 -12.27 -5.53 12.87
CA GLY A 150 -12.61 -5.58 14.30
C GLY A 150 -11.39 -5.63 15.22
N GLN A 151 -11.59 -6.08 16.47
CA GLN A 151 -10.50 -6.23 17.46
C GLN A 151 -9.62 -7.48 17.20
N SER A 152 -10.13 -8.47 16.47
CA SER A 152 -9.39 -9.67 16.10
C SER A 152 -8.36 -9.37 15.01
N ASN A 153 -7.18 -9.98 15.10
CA ASN A 153 -6.17 -9.95 14.04
C ASN A 153 -6.58 -10.73 12.79
N VAL A 154 -7.68 -11.47 12.82
CA VAL A 154 -8.24 -12.16 11.65
C VAL A 154 -9.64 -11.63 11.36
N TRP A 155 -9.85 -11.19 10.12
CA TRP A 155 -11.10 -10.63 9.63
C TRP A 155 -11.52 -11.26 8.30
N TYR A 156 -12.74 -11.81 8.25
CA TYR A 156 -13.24 -12.58 7.10
C TYR A 156 -13.89 -11.73 6.00
N ALA A 157 -14.21 -10.46 6.30
CA ALA A 157 -14.86 -9.53 5.38
C ALA A 157 -16.08 -10.11 4.63
N ASP A 158 -16.84 -11.00 5.26
CA ASP A 158 -17.96 -11.76 4.70
C ASP A 158 -19.33 -11.09 4.85
N LYS A 159 -19.34 -9.82 5.28
CA LYS A 159 -20.56 -9.03 5.46
C LYS A 159 -20.87 -8.19 4.22
N PRO A 160 -22.15 -7.92 3.90
CA PRO A 160 -22.53 -7.09 2.75
C PRO A 160 -21.87 -5.70 2.74
N GLU A 161 -21.71 -5.09 3.92
CA GLU A 161 -21.08 -3.77 4.07
C GLU A 161 -19.60 -3.75 3.65
N SER A 162 -18.94 -4.92 3.66
CA SER A 162 -17.54 -5.08 3.28
C SER A 162 -17.36 -5.44 1.81
N ALA A 163 -18.43 -5.77 1.08
CA ALA A 163 -18.35 -6.33 -0.27
C ALA A 163 -17.67 -5.39 -1.27
N ALA A 164 -17.98 -4.09 -1.22
CA ALA A 164 -17.35 -3.09 -2.09
C ALA A 164 -15.84 -3.01 -1.85
N LEU A 165 -15.42 -2.98 -0.58
CA LEU A 165 -14.00 -2.96 -0.22
C LEU A 165 -13.29 -4.25 -0.66
N VAL A 166 -13.92 -5.40 -0.45
CA VAL A 166 -13.37 -6.69 -0.89
C VAL A 166 -13.19 -6.72 -2.40
N ALA A 167 -14.15 -6.19 -3.17
CA ALA A 167 -14.04 -6.11 -4.62
C ALA A 167 -12.84 -5.23 -5.06
N ASP A 168 -12.65 -4.08 -4.41
CA ASP A 168 -11.51 -3.19 -4.68
C ASP A 168 -10.17 -3.87 -4.35
N VAL A 169 -10.11 -4.62 -3.24
CA VAL A 169 -8.92 -5.38 -2.85
C VAL A 169 -8.63 -6.51 -3.82
N ILE A 170 -9.64 -7.29 -4.23
CA ILE A 170 -9.47 -8.36 -5.22
C ILE A 170 -8.96 -7.77 -6.55
N LYS A 171 -9.56 -6.65 -6.98
CA LYS A 171 -9.13 -5.95 -8.18
C LYS A 171 -7.66 -5.52 -8.07
N TYR A 172 -7.26 -4.95 -6.93
CA TYR A 172 -5.88 -4.56 -6.68
C TYR A 172 -4.89 -5.74 -6.72
N ILE A 173 -5.26 -6.88 -6.12
CA ILE A 173 -4.45 -8.11 -6.13
C ILE A 173 -4.29 -8.65 -7.55
N GLN A 174 -5.36 -8.61 -8.37
CA GLN A 174 -5.35 -9.14 -9.74
C GLN A 174 -4.60 -8.24 -10.73
N SER A 175 -4.77 -6.91 -10.62
CA SER A 175 -4.14 -5.96 -11.53
C SER A 175 -2.71 -5.60 -11.14
N GLY A 176 -2.28 -5.93 -9.91
CA GLY A 176 -1.02 -5.44 -9.33
C GLY A 176 -0.97 -3.92 -9.17
N THR A 177 -2.06 -3.23 -9.48
CA THR A 177 -2.13 -1.77 -9.57
C THR A 177 -3.45 -1.29 -9.00
N ARG A 178 -3.41 -0.36 -8.04
CA ARG A 178 -4.64 0.28 -7.57
C ARG A 178 -5.25 1.02 -8.75
N THR A 179 -6.41 0.58 -9.25
CA THR A 179 -7.19 1.43 -10.16
C THR A 179 -7.62 2.64 -9.34
N SER A 180 -7.02 3.78 -9.62
CA SER A 180 -7.30 5.06 -8.98
C SER A 180 -8.72 5.51 -9.32
N ARG A 181 -9.72 4.89 -8.72
CA ARG A 181 -10.91 5.63 -8.33
C ARG A 181 -10.59 6.20 -6.95
N LEU A 182 -10.13 7.43 -6.94
CA LEU A 182 -10.30 8.27 -5.78
C LEU A 182 -11.81 8.29 -5.46
N PRO A 183 -12.25 7.86 -4.26
CA PRO A 183 -13.56 8.27 -3.79
C PRO A 183 -13.54 9.80 -3.69
N ASP A 184 -14.50 10.44 -4.35
CA ASP A 184 -14.68 11.88 -4.33
C ASP A 184 -14.79 12.35 -2.88
N VAL A 185 -13.95 13.32 -2.51
CA VAL A 185 -14.03 14.03 -1.25
C VAL A 185 -15.17 15.04 -1.40
N ASP A 186 -16.41 14.54 -1.38
CA ASP A 186 -17.64 15.32 -1.19
C ASP A 186 -18.84 14.47 -0.74
N THR A 187 -18.64 13.21 -0.35
CA THR A 187 -19.65 12.49 0.45
C THR A 187 -19.33 12.62 1.93
N GLU A 188 -19.72 13.77 2.48
CA GLU A 188 -20.06 13.97 3.89
C GLU A 188 -20.94 12.80 4.42
N THR A 189 -21.03 12.43 5.70
CA THR A 189 -20.80 13.17 6.95
C THR A 189 -20.69 12.09 8.05
N THR A 190 -19.57 11.97 8.75
CA THR A 190 -19.47 12.43 10.14
C THR A 190 -17.98 12.58 10.45
N ALA A 191 -17.50 13.81 10.44
CA ALA A 191 -16.14 14.15 10.81
C ALA A 191 -16.14 14.75 12.20
N SER A 192 -15.49 14.07 13.16
CA SER A 192 -14.78 14.77 14.20
C SER A 192 -13.57 15.42 13.50
N GLU A 193 -13.51 16.74 13.57
CA GLU A 193 -12.42 17.56 13.08
C GLU A 193 -11.08 17.03 13.63
N GLY A 194 -10.07 16.86 12.76
CA GLY A 194 -8.71 16.51 13.18
C GLY A 194 -8.11 15.19 12.70
N ASN A 195 -8.64 14.54 11.66
CA ASN A 195 -8.01 13.33 11.11
C ASN A 195 -7.15 13.64 9.86
N PRO A 196 -5.81 13.46 9.90
CA PRO A 196 -4.90 13.77 8.80
C PRO A 196 -5.05 12.76 7.66
N ARG A 197 -6.12 12.87 6.87
CA ARG A 197 -6.44 11.98 5.74
C ARG A 197 -5.81 12.40 4.40
N LEU A 198 -5.02 13.47 4.36
CA LEU A 198 -4.50 14.04 3.11
C LEU A 198 -3.08 13.59 2.70
N VAL A 199 -2.30 12.97 3.57
CA VAL A 199 -0.85 12.78 3.31
C VAL A 199 -0.53 11.58 2.41
N ALA A 200 -1.37 10.54 2.41
CA ALA A 200 -1.06 9.31 1.66
C ALA A 200 -1.24 9.48 0.14
N HIS A 201 -2.16 10.35 -0.32
CA HIS A 201 -2.39 10.53 -1.75
C HIS A 201 -1.29 11.33 -2.44
N LEU A 202 -0.62 12.23 -1.72
CA LEU A 202 0.54 12.99 -2.21
C LEU A 202 1.84 12.15 -2.26
N ARG A 203 1.93 11.06 -1.47
CA ARG A 203 3.13 10.20 -1.39
C ARG A 203 3.26 9.21 -2.55
N ARG A 204 2.15 8.86 -3.23
CA ARG A 204 2.11 7.79 -4.23
C ARG A 204 2.91 8.10 -5.50
N GLU A 205 3.22 9.36 -5.78
CA GLU A 205 3.71 9.67 -7.12
C GLU A 205 5.23 9.58 -7.32
N ARG A 206 6.09 9.49 -6.31
CA ARG A 206 7.47 9.96 -6.54
C ARG A 206 8.54 9.24 -5.73
N SER A 207 9.58 8.75 -6.42
CA SER A 207 10.91 8.65 -5.81
C SER A 207 11.35 10.06 -5.39
N PRO A 208 11.55 10.36 -4.10
CA PRO A 208 11.93 11.71 -3.65
C PRO A 208 13.17 12.22 -4.37
N SER A 209 14.08 11.32 -4.73
CA SER A 209 15.29 11.64 -5.49
C SER A 209 15.00 12.12 -6.92
N LEU A 210 13.99 11.57 -7.60
CA LEU A 210 13.61 11.98 -8.96
C LEU A 210 12.88 13.34 -8.96
N VAL A 211 12.08 13.60 -7.93
CA VAL A 211 11.43 14.90 -7.72
C VAL A 211 12.46 16.00 -7.59
N GLU A 212 13.39 15.81 -6.67
CA GLU A 212 14.42 16.79 -6.39
C GLU A 212 15.31 17.00 -7.62
N LYS A 213 15.66 15.92 -8.33
CA LYS A 213 16.41 16.02 -9.59
C LYS A 213 15.63 16.79 -10.67
N LYS A 214 14.34 16.51 -10.87
CA LYS A 214 13.52 17.21 -11.86
C LYS A 214 13.36 18.69 -11.52
N LYS A 215 13.02 19.01 -10.26
CA LYS A 215 12.88 20.39 -9.79
C LYS A 215 14.18 21.17 -9.95
N LYS A 216 15.32 20.59 -9.55
CA LYS A 216 16.65 21.20 -9.74
C LYS A 216 16.99 21.40 -11.21
N SER A 217 16.68 20.41 -12.06
CA SER A 217 16.91 20.50 -13.50
C SER A 217 16.11 21.66 -14.13
N VAL A 218 14.83 21.80 -13.76
CA VAL A 218 13.97 22.89 -14.26
C VAL A 218 14.42 24.24 -13.72
N LEU A 219 14.75 24.32 -12.44
CA LEU A 219 15.26 25.54 -11.82
C LEU A 219 16.60 25.99 -12.44
N ALA A 220 17.49 25.04 -12.74
CA ALA A 220 18.77 25.33 -13.38
C ALA A 220 18.62 25.76 -14.85
N ALA A 221 17.66 25.19 -15.59
CA ALA A 221 17.43 25.53 -16.99
C ALA A 221 16.70 26.86 -17.17
N ASN A 222 15.67 27.12 -16.35
CA ASN A 222 14.73 28.22 -16.56
C ASN A 222 14.90 29.38 -15.55
N GLY A 223 15.74 29.20 -14.53
CA GLY A 223 15.93 30.16 -13.43
C GLY A 223 14.77 30.27 -12.44
N LYS A 224 13.61 29.65 -12.74
CA LYS A 224 12.40 29.65 -11.92
C LYS A 224 11.66 28.31 -11.99
N LEU A 225 10.82 28.04 -11.00
CA LEU A 225 9.99 26.84 -10.95
C LEU A 225 8.52 27.20 -11.19
N CYS A 226 8.09 27.14 -12.45
CA CYS A 226 6.71 27.41 -12.87
C CYS A 226 6.02 26.13 -13.38
N CYS A 227 4.69 26.14 -13.33
CA CYS A 227 3.87 25.07 -13.90
C CYS A 227 4.07 24.96 -15.42
N GLU A 228 4.45 23.79 -15.91
CA GLU A 228 4.60 23.50 -17.35
C GLU A 228 3.27 23.48 -18.10
N ALA A 229 2.13 23.46 -17.40
CA ALA A 229 0.81 23.53 -18.02
C ALA A 229 0.26 24.97 -18.09
N CYS A 230 0.07 25.62 -16.94
CA CYS A 230 -0.58 26.94 -16.84
C CYS A 230 0.37 28.10 -16.53
N GLU A 231 1.68 27.85 -16.49
CA GLU A 231 2.73 28.85 -16.26
C GLU A 231 2.70 29.53 -14.88
N PHE A 232 1.83 29.06 -13.99
CA PHE A 232 1.71 29.57 -12.64
C PHE A 232 3.01 29.38 -11.86
N ASP A 233 3.47 30.47 -11.25
CA ASP A 233 4.67 30.54 -10.42
C ASP A 233 4.25 30.86 -8.97
N PHE A 234 4.53 29.91 -8.07
CA PHE A 234 4.21 30.06 -6.66
C PHE A 234 5.10 31.09 -5.98
N GLU A 235 6.38 31.19 -6.34
CA GLU A 235 7.29 32.17 -5.74
C GLU A 235 6.93 33.59 -6.18
N ALA A 236 6.57 33.77 -7.46
CA ALA A 236 6.11 35.07 -7.95
C ALA A 236 4.79 35.52 -7.29
N THR A 237 3.89 34.58 -6.98
CA THR A 237 2.57 34.89 -6.41
C THR A 237 2.59 35.00 -4.88
N TYR A 238 3.32 34.11 -4.21
CA TYR A 238 3.29 33.95 -2.75
C TYR A 238 4.63 34.29 -2.07
N GLY A 239 5.62 34.78 -2.82
CA GLY A 239 6.95 35.09 -2.32
C GLY A 239 7.69 33.84 -1.84
N LYS A 240 8.54 34.01 -0.82
CA LYS A 240 9.39 32.93 -0.27
C LYS A 240 8.62 31.68 0.15
N SER A 241 7.36 31.83 0.57
CA SER A 241 6.50 30.70 0.96
C SER A 241 6.15 29.78 -0.22
N GLY A 242 6.23 30.29 -1.45
CA GLY A 242 6.00 29.53 -2.67
C GLY A 242 7.27 28.92 -3.29
N TYR A 243 8.44 29.18 -2.73
CA TYR A 243 9.72 28.68 -3.27
C TYR A 243 9.74 27.15 -3.34
N GLY A 244 9.99 26.60 -4.54
CA GLY A 244 10.10 25.15 -4.75
C GLY A 244 8.78 24.38 -4.66
N PHE A 245 7.63 25.05 -4.54
CA PHE A 245 6.36 24.42 -4.17
C PHE A 245 5.70 23.58 -5.29
N CYS A 246 6.02 23.81 -6.57
CA CYS A 246 5.44 23.02 -7.66
C CYS A 246 5.63 21.51 -7.47
N GLU A 247 4.72 20.75 -8.07
CA GLU A 247 4.63 19.30 -7.96
C GLU A 247 5.16 18.65 -9.27
N VAL A 248 5.71 17.44 -9.21
CA VAL A 248 6.26 16.66 -10.34
C VAL A 248 5.34 15.51 -10.79
N HIS A 249 4.52 15.74 -11.80
CA HIS A 249 3.59 14.73 -12.34
C HIS A 249 4.28 13.75 -13.31
N HIS A 250 3.84 12.49 -13.34
CA HIS A 250 4.31 11.49 -14.32
C HIS A 250 3.46 11.55 -15.59
N LEU A 251 4.10 11.73 -16.75
CA LEU A 251 3.43 11.80 -18.05
C LEU A 251 2.86 10.45 -18.52
N LYS A 252 3.53 9.37 -18.12
CA LYS A 252 3.04 8.00 -18.26
C LYS A 252 2.62 7.53 -16.88
N PRO A 253 1.35 7.15 -16.67
CA PRO A 253 0.94 6.56 -15.41
C PRO A 253 1.86 5.38 -15.08
N ILE A 254 2.38 5.32 -13.86
CA ILE A 254 3.25 4.20 -13.41
C ILE A 254 2.53 2.85 -13.60
N SER A 255 1.19 2.84 -13.56
CA SER A 255 0.33 1.69 -13.84
C SER A 255 0.41 1.14 -15.27
N GLN A 256 0.92 1.92 -16.21
CA GLN A 256 1.09 1.56 -17.62
C GLN A 256 2.56 1.34 -17.97
N MET A 257 3.48 1.42 -16.98
CA MET A 257 4.89 1.14 -17.18
C MET A 257 5.16 -0.36 -17.08
N ASP A 258 6.04 -0.87 -17.96
CA ASP A 258 6.47 -2.25 -17.91
C ASP A 258 7.35 -2.51 -16.67
N LYS A 259 7.34 -3.74 -16.14
CA LYS A 259 8.19 -4.11 -15.00
C LYS A 259 9.67 -3.88 -15.33
N GLY A 260 10.30 -2.93 -14.63
CA GLY A 260 11.71 -2.55 -14.84
C GLY A 260 11.93 -1.36 -15.78
N GLU A 261 10.87 -0.73 -16.27
CA GLU A 261 10.95 0.49 -17.06
C GLU A 261 11.47 1.64 -16.17
N VAL A 262 12.58 2.25 -16.58
CA VAL A 262 13.25 3.31 -15.82
C VAL A 262 12.57 4.64 -16.13
N THR A 263 11.95 5.25 -15.12
CA THR A 263 11.43 6.63 -15.25
C THR A 263 12.59 7.60 -15.41
N THR A 264 12.61 8.32 -16.53
CA THR A 264 13.58 9.37 -16.80
C THR A 264 13.03 10.75 -16.39
N LEU A 265 13.88 11.78 -16.37
CA LEU A 265 13.42 13.15 -16.13
C LEU A 265 12.51 13.69 -17.24
N ALA A 266 12.53 13.09 -18.43
CA ALA A 266 11.67 13.45 -19.54
C ALA A 266 10.22 12.94 -19.34
N ASP A 267 10.05 11.87 -18.56
CA ASP A 267 8.74 11.29 -18.24
C ASP A 267 8.01 12.02 -17.11
N LEU A 268 8.60 13.14 -16.65
CA LEU A 268 8.14 13.94 -15.54
C LEU A 268 7.86 15.37 -15.99
N ALA A 269 6.81 15.97 -15.45
CA ALA A 269 6.46 17.36 -15.68
C ALA A 269 6.23 18.10 -14.37
N VAL A 270 6.69 19.34 -14.28
CA VAL A 270 6.42 20.23 -13.15
C VAL A 270 5.05 20.88 -13.36
N VAL A 271 4.14 20.71 -12.41
CA VAL A 271 2.77 21.23 -12.44
C VAL A 271 2.40 21.89 -11.11
N CYS A 272 1.45 22.82 -11.12
CA CYS A 272 0.90 23.37 -9.87
C CYS A 272 -0.13 22.42 -9.25
N SER A 273 -0.42 22.58 -7.96
CA SER A 273 -1.38 21.75 -7.23
C SER A 273 -2.77 21.69 -7.91
N ASN A 274 -3.21 22.78 -8.53
CA ASN A 274 -4.49 22.80 -9.24
C ASN A 274 -4.45 21.97 -10.52
N CYS A 275 -3.49 22.23 -11.41
CA CYS A 275 -3.32 21.46 -12.65
C CYS A 275 -3.12 19.97 -12.34
N HIS A 276 -2.30 19.66 -11.33
CA HIS A 276 -2.06 18.30 -10.91
C HIS A 276 -3.37 17.58 -10.55
N ARG A 277 -4.23 18.21 -9.73
CA ARG A 277 -5.52 17.62 -9.34
C ARG A 277 -6.49 17.47 -10.49
N ILE A 278 -6.51 18.40 -11.45
CA ILE A 278 -7.42 18.32 -12.60
C ILE A 278 -6.96 17.26 -13.61
N ILE A 279 -5.66 17.11 -13.85
CA ILE A 279 -5.13 16.07 -14.76
C ILE A 279 -5.58 14.67 -14.29
N HIS A 280 -5.50 14.38 -12.99
CA HIS A 280 -5.96 13.12 -12.41
C HIS A 280 -7.48 12.88 -12.45
N ARG A 281 -8.27 13.91 -12.79
CA ARG A 281 -9.74 13.78 -12.95
C ARG A 281 -10.16 13.44 -14.38
N ILE A 282 -9.26 13.51 -15.35
CA ILE A 282 -9.56 13.28 -16.76
C ILE A 282 -9.11 11.86 -17.13
N ASP A 283 -10.02 11.07 -17.70
CA ASP A 283 -9.76 9.69 -18.18
C ASP A 283 -10.17 9.58 -19.66
N PRO A 284 -9.24 9.21 -20.57
CA PRO A 284 -7.82 8.90 -20.34
C PRO A 284 -7.00 10.14 -19.92
N MET A 285 -5.96 9.93 -19.10
CA MET A 285 -5.08 10.99 -18.60
C MET A 285 -4.43 11.76 -19.76
N PRO A 286 -4.58 13.10 -19.83
CA PRO A 286 -4.01 13.88 -20.91
C PRO A 286 -2.51 14.11 -20.69
N SER A 287 -1.76 14.18 -21.79
CA SER A 287 -0.41 14.75 -21.78
C SER A 287 -0.45 16.24 -21.39
N ILE A 288 0.67 16.81 -20.96
CA ILE A 288 0.75 18.23 -20.61
C ILE A 288 0.41 19.13 -21.80
N GLU A 289 0.79 18.73 -23.02
CA GLU A 289 0.46 19.49 -24.23
C GLU A 289 -1.05 19.47 -24.51
N GLN A 290 -1.69 18.31 -24.37
CA GLN A 290 -3.14 18.19 -24.50
C GLN A 290 -3.86 18.98 -23.41
N PHE A 291 -3.38 18.89 -22.16
CA PHE A 291 -3.96 19.60 -21.03
C PHE A 291 -3.82 21.12 -21.17
N ARG A 292 -2.71 21.60 -21.73
CA ARG A 292 -2.52 23.02 -22.10
C ARG A 292 -3.60 23.54 -23.03
N ARG A 293 -4.06 22.73 -23.99
CA ARG A 293 -5.13 23.11 -24.92
C ARG A 293 -6.50 23.19 -24.25
N ILE A 294 -6.68 22.51 -23.12
CA ILE A 294 -7.92 22.53 -22.33
C ILE A 294 -7.94 23.74 -21.38
N ILE A 295 -6.78 24.17 -20.89
CA ILE A 295 -6.68 25.34 -20.02
C ILE A 295 -6.95 26.59 -20.86
N THR A 296 -8.06 27.27 -20.56
CA THR A 296 -8.28 28.62 -21.08
C THR A 296 -7.20 29.54 -20.51
N PRO A 297 -6.45 30.28 -21.34
CA PRO A 297 -5.45 31.20 -20.83
C PRO A 297 -6.12 32.21 -19.90
N LYS A 298 -5.47 32.50 -18.76
CA LYS A 298 -5.86 33.64 -17.92
C LYS A 298 -5.53 34.91 -18.72
N SER A 299 -6.58 35.62 -19.13
CA SER A 299 -6.53 37.03 -19.53
C SER A 299 -6.06 37.91 -18.38
#